data_AF-A0A6S6TZS8-F1
#
_entry.id   AF-A0A6S6TZS8-F1
#
_cell.length_a   1.000
_cell.length_b   1.000
_cell.length_c   1.000
_cell.angle_alpha   90.00
_cell.angle_beta   90.00
_cell.angle_gamma   90.00
#
_symmetry.space_group_name_H-M   'P 1'
#
loop_
_entity.id
_entity.type
_entity.pdbx_description
1 polymer ?
#
loop_
_entity_poly.entity_id
_entity_poly.type
_entity_poly.pdbx_seq_one_letter_code
_entity_poly.pdbx_strand_id
1 'polypeptide(L)'
;MGLIKKITSLVYVKNEIICSKLTTILTKYGSYKSKAYKDAEQEYLVIMSQNFATLNEPIVYIHSDAQIPHVHADGVCYCNNQLEMALKMIYKSGGLLIYYSKEPRNIDGFLQEIHTRKLEVEERNIRQTKVKFDIKTDIRYPSLTFILQDMNLVKIKLITNNVKIVELVEQLGIKIIQKASSISFEYS
;
A
#
# COMPACT_ATOMS: atom_id res chain seq x y z
N MET A 1 35.23 1.76 -1.71
CA MET A 1 34.63 2.47 -0.55
C MET A 1 33.70 3.62 -0.97
N GLY A 2 32.83 3.44 -1.98
CA GLY A 2 32.08 4.56 -2.60
C GLY A 2 30.66 4.29 -3.12
N LEU A 3 30.17 3.04 -3.06
CA LEU A 3 28.77 2.69 -3.43
C LEU A 3 27.91 2.37 -2.19
N ILE A 4 28.51 1.76 -1.17
CA ILE A 4 27.83 1.37 0.09
C ILE A 4 27.40 2.60 0.92
N LYS A 5 28.13 3.71 0.84
CA LYS A 5 27.79 4.98 1.52
C LYS A 5 26.68 5.79 0.85
N LYS A 6 26.23 5.43 -0.37
CA LYS A 6 25.15 6.14 -1.07
C LYS A 6 23.77 5.52 -0.84
N ILE A 7 23.72 4.31 -0.26
CA ILE A 7 22.50 3.50 -0.07
C ILE A 7 21.92 3.66 1.34
N THR A 8 22.67 4.24 2.28
CA THR A 8 22.37 4.39 3.72
C THR A 8 21.17 5.28 4.06
N SER A 9 20.30 5.63 3.10
CA SER A 9 19.18 6.55 3.29
C SER A 9 17.93 6.13 2.53
N LEU A 10 17.46 4.88 2.54
CA LEU A 10 16.28 4.48 1.75
C LEU A 10 15.08 3.99 2.56
N VAL A 11 15.19 3.82 3.86
CA VAL A 11 14.10 3.44 4.75
C VAL A 11 14.26 4.23 6.05
N TYR A 12 13.15 4.63 6.68
CA TYR A 12 13.14 5.36 7.93
C TYR A 12 12.05 4.81 8.85
N VAL A 13 12.22 5.00 10.15
CA VAL A 13 11.20 4.62 11.14
C VAL A 13 10.46 5.89 11.55
N LYS A 14 9.13 5.84 11.50
CA LYS A 14 8.26 6.89 12.03
C LYS A 14 7.10 6.22 12.73
N ASN A 15 6.87 6.56 13.99
CA ASN A 15 5.84 5.94 14.82
C ASN A 15 5.91 4.40 14.77
N GLU A 16 7.07 3.82 15.08
CA GLU A 16 7.32 2.36 15.09
C GLU A 16 7.11 1.61 13.75
N ILE A 17 6.61 2.30 12.73
CA ILE A 17 6.39 1.79 11.38
C ILE A 17 7.65 2.01 10.56
N ILE A 18 8.17 0.93 10.00
CA ILE A 18 9.27 0.95 9.05
C ILE A 18 8.71 1.40 7.70
N CYS A 19 9.20 2.53 7.19
CA CYS A 19 8.72 3.15 5.96
C CYS A 19 9.84 3.16 4.92
N SER A 20 9.59 2.65 3.71
CA SER A 20 10.54 2.86 2.61
C SER A 20 10.47 4.28 2.05
N LYS A 21 11.53 4.72 1.39
CA LYS A 21 11.48 5.91 0.53
C LYS A 21 10.65 5.61 -0.71
N LEU A 22 10.05 6.66 -1.23
CA LEU A 22 9.34 6.62 -2.49
C LEU A 22 10.26 6.11 -3.60
N THR A 23 9.85 5.04 -4.28
CA THR A 23 10.57 4.45 -5.41
C THR A 23 9.68 4.43 -6.64
N THR A 24 10.28 4.48 -7.82
CA THR A 24 9.57 4.17 -9.06
C THR A 24 9.59 2.67 -9.30
N ILE A 25 8.46 2.11 -9.73
CA ILE A 25 8.34 0.73 -10.23
C ILE A 25 7.78 0.76 -11.65
N LEU A 26 8.14 -0.24 -12.46
CA LEU A 26 7.65 -0.40 -13.83
C LEU A 26 6.77 -1.65 -13.90
N THR A 27 5.63 -1.55 -14.56
CA THR A 27 4.74 -2.67 -14.87
C THR A 27 4.42 -2.65 -16.37
N LYS A 28 3.65 -3.65 -16.85
CA LYS A 28 3.15 -3.68 -18.24
C LYS A 28 2.29 -2.46 -18.62
N TYR A 29 1.74 -1.74 -17.65
CA TYR A 29 0.92 -0.55 -17.90
C TYR A 29 1.74 0.73 -17.95
N GLY A 30 2.88 0.76 -17.26
CA GLY A 30 3.75 1.93 -17.21
C GLY A 30 4.44 2.09 -15.86
N SER A 31 4.87 3.32 -15.57
CA SER A 31 5.58 3.63 -14.34
C SER A 31 4.64 4.08 -13.22
N TYR A 32 4.94 3.65 -12.01
CA TYR A 32 4.22 4.02 -10.78
C TYR A 32 5.20 4.46 -9.72
N LYS A 33 4.70 5.24 -8.78
CA LYS A 33 5.37 5.48 -7.50
C LYS A 33 4.95 4.39 -6.53
N SER A 34 5.87 3.92 -5.71
CA SER A 34 5.59 2.90 -4.70
C SER A 34 6.29 3.21 -3.39
N LYS A 35 5.64 2.85 -2.29
CA LYS A 35 6.15 2.99 -0.94
C LYS A 35 5.66 1.83 -0.08
N ALA A 36 6.54 1.34 0.78
CA ALA A 36 6.29 0.21 1.66
C ALA A 36 6.18 0.70 3.11
N TYR A 37 5.31 0.03 3.87
CA TYR A 37 5.16 0.26 5.30
C TYR A 37 5.07 -1.10 6.00
N LYS A 38 5.72 -1.20 7.15
CA LYS A 38 5.72 -2.44 7.94
C LYS A 38 5.66 -2.10 9.42
N ASP A 39 4.69 -2.69 10.11
CA ASP A 39 4.66 -2.74 11.57
C ASP A 39 5.04 -4.15 12.07
N ALA A 40 4.78 -4.42 13.35
CA ALA A 40 5.09 -5.72 13.95
C ALA A 40 4.24 -6.87 13.41
N GLU A 41 3.07 -6.59 12.86
CA GLU A 41 2.05 -7.58 12.49
C GLU A 41 1.80 -7.66 10.98
N GLN A 42 1.92 -6.53 10.27
CA GLN A 42 1.44 -6.37 8.90
C GLN A 42 2.42 -5.61 8.02
N GLU A 43 2.43 -5.99 6.74
CA GLU A 43 3.12 -5.29 5.66
C GLU A 43 2.11 -4.70 4.69
N TYR A 44 2.36 -3.45 4.31
CA TYR A 44 1.55 -2.66 3.40
C TYR A 44 2.41 -2.22 2.22
N LEU A 45 1.88 -2.42 1.02
CA LEU A 45 2.42 -1.88 -0.21
C LEU A 45 1.47 -0.82 -0.74
N VAL A 46 2.02 0.37 -0.91
CA VAL A 46 1.32 1.50 -1.50
C VAL A 46 1.84 1.69 -2.92
N ILE A 47 0.94 1.71 -3.90
CA ILE A 47 1.24 1.97 -5.31
C ILE A 47 0.41 3.16 -5.77
N MET A 48 1.06 4.15 -6.35
CA MET A 48 0.48 5.43 -6.73
C MET A 48 0.76 5.72 -8.20
N SER A 49 -0.19 6.38 -8.86
CA SER A 49 0.07 6.98 -10.16
C SER A 49 1.16 8.06 -10.07
N GLN A 50 1.89 8.30 -11.15
CA GLN A 50 2.96 9.31 -11.14
C GLN A 50 2.46 10.72 -10.78
N ASN A 51 1.26 11.05 -11.23
CA ASN A 51 0.57 12.32 -10.98
C ASN A 51 -0.20 12.37 -9.65
N PHE A 52 -0.09 11.36 -8.77
CA PHE A 52 -0.88 11.28 -7.54
C PHE A 52 -0.85 12.57 -6.70
N ALA A 53 0.32 13.21 -6.58
CA ALA A 53 0.50 14.42 -5.79
C ALA A 53 -0.28 15.65 -6.31
N THR A 54 -0.76 15.63 -7.56
CA THR A 54 -1.54 16.73 -8.16
C THR A 54 -3.03 16.41 -8.24
N LEU A 55 -3.48 15.27 -7.72
CA LEU A 55 -4.88 14.87 -7.76
C LEU A 55 -5.63 15.47 -6.57
N ASN A 56 -6.73 16.17 -6.86
CA ASN A 56 -7.62 16.70 -5.83
C ASN A 56 -8.53 15.62 -5.23
N GLU A 57 -8.91 14.63 -6.03
CA GLU A 57 -9.89 13.60 -5.69
C GLU A 57 -9.43 12.22 -6.20
N PRO A 58 -8.27 11.72 -5.74
CA PRO A 58 -7.72 10.47 -6.22
C PRO A 58 -8.65 9.29 -5.93
N ILE A 59 -8.60 8.28 -6.80
CA ILE A 59 -9.15 6.97 -6.50
C ILE A 59 -8.25 6.30 -5.48
N VAL A 60 -8.84 5.78 -4.41
CA VAL A 60 -8.14 5.08 -3.34
C VAL A 60 -8.73 3.69 -3.22
N TYR A 61 -8.01 2.68 -3.70
CA TYR A 61 -8.41 1.29 -3.56
C TYR A 61 -7.66 0.66 -2.39
N ILE A 62 -8.39 0.15 -1.40
CA ILE A 62 -7.81 -0.49 -0.23
C ILE A 62 -8.28 -1.93 -0.18
N HIS A 63 -7.34 -2.86 -0.37
CA HIS A 63 -7.60 -4.28 -0.45
C HIS A 63 -6.67 -5.06 0.49
N SER A 64 -7.27 -5.91 1.31
CA SER A 64 -6.53 -6.92 2.06
C SER A 64 -6.47 -8.20 1.25
N ASP A 65 -5.34 -8.88 1.26
CA ASP A 65 -5.20 -10.25 0.73
C ASP A 65 -5.92 -11.32 1.59
N ALA A 66 -6.94 -10.93 2.35
CA ALA A 66 -7.68 -11.81 3.23
C ALA A 66 -8.72 -12.64 2.46
N GLN A 67 -8.30 -13.32 1.40
CA GLN A 67 -9.03 -14.43 0.82
C GLN A 67 -8.03 -15.46 0.31
N ILE A 68 -8.02 -16.60 1.01
CA ILE A 68 -7.58 -17.91 0.51
C ILE A 68 -7.77 -17.94 -1.00
N PRO A 69 -6.77 -18.34 -1.80
CA PRO A 69 -6.97 -18.51 -3.22
C PRO A 69 -8.10 -19.53 -3.40
N HIS A 70 -9.31 -19.05 -3.66
CA HIS A 70 -10.38 -19.87 -4.20
C HIS A 70 -9.97 -20.17 -5.64
N VAL A 71 -9.01 -21.10 -5.78
CA VAL A 71 -8.82 -21.87 -7.00
C VAL A 71 -10.11 -22.65 -7.15
N HIS A 72 -11.09 -22.05 -7.85
CA HIS A 72 -12.18 -22.84 -8.38
C HIS A 72 -11.60 -23.81 -9.42
N ALA A 73 -12.32 -24.89 -9.70
CA ALA A 73 -11.91 -26.04 -10.50
C ALA A 73 -11.34 -25.70 -11.90
N ASP A 74 -11.48 -24.45 -12.34
CA ASP A 74 -11.06 -23.92 -13.65
C ASP A 74 -9.66 -23.25 -13.63
N GLY A 75 -8.98 -23.19 -12.47
CA GLY A 75 -7.59 -22.72 -12.37
C GLY A 75 -7.38 -21.19 -12.39
N VAL A 76 -8.43 -20.39 -12.27
CA VAL A 76 -8.34 -18.91 -12.32
C VAL A 76 -8.33 -18.30 -10.91
N CYS A 77 -7.24 -17.61 -10.53
CA CYS A 77 -7.23 -16.77 -9.32
C CYS A 77 -7.85 -15.41 -9.61
N TYR A 78 -8.98 -15.11 -8.98
CA TYR A 78 -9.62 -13.78 -9.03
C TYR A 78 -8.76 -12.69 -8.36
N CYS A 79 -7.84 -13.07 -7.46
CA CYS A 79 -6.91 -12.18 -6.76
C CYS A 79 -6.04 -11.36 -7.73
N ASN A 80 -5.38 -12.05 -8.67
CA ASN A 80 -4.55 -11.44 -9.71
C ASN A 80 -5.36 -10.50 -10.60
N ASN A 81 -6.62 -10.83 -10.87
CA ASN A 81 -7.47 -10.03 -11.74
C ASN A 81 -7.84 -8.69 -11.06
N GLN A 82 -8.15 -8.68 -9.76
CA GLN A 82 -8.45 -7.44 -9.04
C GLN A 82 -7.23 -6.53 -8.91
N LEU A 83 -6.05 -7.08 -8.62
CA LEU A 83 -4.82 -6.30 -8.59
C LEU A 83 -4.51 -5.72 -9.98
N GLU A 84 -4.62 -6.54 -11.02
CA GLU A 84 -4.37 -6.12 -12.39
C GLU A 84 -5.32 -4.98 -12.82
N MET A 85 -6.61 -5.13 -12.53
CA MET A 85 -7.61 -4.09 -12.76
C MET A 85 -7.31 -2.83 -11.95
N ALA A 86 -6.90 -2.95 -10.69
CA ALA A 86 -6.53 -1.81 -9.85
C ALA A 86 -5.34 -1.03 -10.43
N LEU A 87 -4.28 -1.73 -10.85
CA LEU A 87 -3.11 -1.11 -11.46
C LEU A 87 -3.48 -0.39 -12.76
N LYS A 88 -4.31 -1.00 -13.60
CA LYS A 88 -4.79 -0.39 -14.85
C LYS A 88 -5.65 0.84 -14.58
N MET A 89 -6.58 0.75 -13.63
CA MET A 89 -7.44 1.86 -13.20
C MET A 89 -6.62 3.04 -12.70
N ILE A 90 -5.66 2.80 -11.80
CA ILE A 90 -4.80 3.85 -11.23
C ILE A 90 -3.93 4.49 -12.30
N TYR A 91 -3.44 3.71 -13.26
CA TYR A 91 -2.67 4.25 -14.37
C TYR A 91 -3.48 5.21 -15.23
N LYS A 92 -4.74 4.84 -15.55
CA LYS A 92 -5.63 5.59 -16.43
C LYS A 92 -6.24 6.82 -15.76
N SER A 93 -6.77 6.64 -14.56
CA SER A 93 -7.58 7.65 -13.86
C SER A 93 -6.80 8.43 -12.79
N GLY A 94 -5.62 7.94 -12.42
CA GLY A 94 -4.86 8.46 -11.30
C GLY A 94 -5.39 7.97 -9.95
N GLY A 95 -4.48 7.74 -9.00
CA GLY A 95 -4.87 7.29 -7.67
C GLY A 95 -3.81 6.49 -6.94
N LEU A 96 -4.31 5.67 -6.03
CA LEU A 96 -3.59 5.01 -4.95
C LEU A 96 -4.21 3.64 -4.73
N LEU A 97 -3.37 2.61 -4.71
CA LEU A 97 -3.67 1.26 -4.23
C LEU A 97 -2.92 1.05 -2.92
N ILE A 98 -3.64 0.71 -1.88
CA ILE A 98 -3.09 0.21 -0.61
C ILE A 98 -3.41 -1.27 -0.54
N TYR A 99 -2.38 -2.08 -0.70
CA TYR A 99 -2.47 -3.53 -0.61
C TYR A 99 -1.77 -3.99 0.66
N TYR A 100 -2.41 -4.86 1.44
CA TYR A 100 -1.79 -5.40 2.65
C TYR A 100 -2.16 -6.87 2.85
N SER A 101 -1.21 -7.64 3.36
CA SER A 101 -1.44 -9.05 3.67
C SER A 101 -1.42 -9.28 5.18
N LYS A 102 -2.30 -10.16 5.64
CA LYS A 102 -2.31 -10.63 7.04
C LYS A 102 -1.23 -11.69 7.30
N GLU A 103 -0.70 -12.27 6.23
CA GLU A 103 0.45 -13.16 6.31
C GLU A 103 1.64 -12.47 5.62
N PRO A 104 2.85 -12.51 6.21
CA PRO A 104 4.02 -11.79 5.68
C PRO A 104 4.54 -12.33 4.32
N ARG A 105 3.78 -13.18 3.62
CA ARG A 105 4.22 -13.94 2.45
C ARG A 105 3.36 -13.79 1.20
N ASN A 106 2.21 -13.09 1.25
CA ASN A 106 1.26 -13.07 0.13
C ASN A 106 1.06 -11.65 -0.44
N ILE A 107 2.15 -10.99 -0.81
CA ILE A 107 2.10 -9.90 -1.80
C ILE A 107 2.53 -10.57 -3.10
N ASP A 108 1.80 -10.41 -4.20
CA ASP A 108 2.06 -11.19 -5.44
C ASP A 108 3.54 -11.26 -5.82
N GLY A 109 3.99 -12.44 -6.29
CA GLY A 109 5.41 -12.80 -6.38
C GLY A 109 6.33 -11.76 -7.04
N PHE A 110 5.86 -11.04 -8.06
CA PHE A 110 6.63 -9.97 -8.71
C PHE A 110 6.76 -8.71 -7.83
N LEU A 111 5.67 -8.29 -7.20
CA LEU A 111 5.68 -7.15 -6.27
C LEU A 111 6.43 -7.51 -4.99
N GLN A 112 6.31 -8.75 -4.51
CA GLN A 112 7.09 -9.29 -3.40
C GLN A 112 8.58 -9.36 -3.72
N GLU A 113 8.99 -9.82 -4.89
CA GLU A 113 10.41 -9.89 -5.24
C GLU A 113 11.06 -8.49 -5.24
N ILE A 114 10.35 -7.48 -5.75
CA ILE A 114 10.79 -6.07 -5.69
C ILE A 114 10.78 -5.53 -4.26
N HIS A 115 9.82 -5.93 -3.45
CA HIS A 115 9.57 -5.42 -2.10
C HIS A 115 10.46 -6.08 -1.03
N THR A 116 10.42 -7.41 -0.92
CA THR A 116 11.20 -8.21 0.03
C THR A 116 12.69 -7.95 -0.14
N ARG A 117 13.20 -7.87 -1.37
CA ARG A 117 14.61 -7.52 -1.59
C ARG A 117 14.96 -6.12 -1.09
N LYS A 118 14.05 -5.15 -1.21
CA LYS A 118 14.27 -3.78 -0.73
C LYS A 118 14.15 -3.66 0.80
N LEU A 119 13.20 -4.37 1.42
CA LEU A 119 13.02 -4.35 2.87
C LEU A 119 14.08 -5.18 3.62
N GLU A 120 14.43 -6.39 3.15
CA GLU A 120 15.40 -7.26 3.82
C GLU A 120 16.82 -6.67 3.87
N VAL A 121 17.24 -6.03 2.77
CA VAL A 121 18.54 -5.35 2.71
C VAL A 121 18.64 -4.26 3.77
N GLU A 122 17.52 -3.59 4.09
CA GLU A 122 17.50 -2.43 4.96
C GLU A 122 17.08 -2.75 6.40
N GLU A 123 16.27 -3.78 6.66
CA GLU A 123 16.04 -4.30 8.02
C GLU A 123 17.36 -4.72 8.69
N ARG A 124 18.28 -5.32 7.92
CA ARG A 124 19.64 -5.63 8.40
C ARG A 124 20.41 -4.36 8.82
N ASN A 125 20.15 -3.23 8.17
CA ASN A 125 20.79 -1.95 8.48
C ASN A 125 20.11 -1.22 9.66
N ILE A 126 18.77 -1.31 9.78
CA ILE A 126 17.98 -0.62 10.81
C ILE A 126 18.12 -1.29 12.19
N ARG A 127 18.36 -2.61 12.25
CA ARG A 127 18.57 -3.35 13.51
C ARG A 127 19.65 -2.76 14.42
N GLN A 128 20.57 -1.97 13.87
CA GLN A 128 21.62 -1.30 14.66
C GLN A 128 21.14 -0.03 15.40
N THR A 129 19.89 0.43 15.22
CA THR A 129 19.50 1.81 15.61
C THR A 129 18.09 1.99 16.19
N LYS A 130 17.41 0.94 16.67
CA LYS A 130 16.03 1.09 17.21
C LYS A 130 16.01 1.45 18.70
N VAL A 131 15.58 2.67 19.02
CA VAL A 131 15.00 3.05 20.32
C VAL A 131 13.46 2.95 20.19
N LYS A 132 12.81 2.37 21.20
CA LYS A 132 11.35 2.09 21.24
C LYS A 132 10.58 3.26 21.84
N PHE A 133 9.36 3.55 21.37
CA PHE A 133 8.40 4.38 22.10
C PHE A 133 6.94 4.11 21.70
N ASP A 134 6.11 3.99 22.75
CA ASP A 134 4.68 3.65 22.80
C ASP A 134 3.77 4.45 21.86
N ILE A 135 3.03 3.73 21.00
CA ILE A 135 1.84 4.26 20.34
C ILE A 135 0.61 3.70 21.07
N LYS A 136 0.10 4.49 22.00
CA LYS A 136 -1.19 4.26 22.65
C LYS A 136 -2.30 4.94 21.85
N THR A 137 -2.82 4.27 20.84
CA THR A 137 -4.11 4.63 20.26
C THR A 137 -4.87 3.37 19.88
N ASP A 138 -6.12 3.29 20.32
CA ASP A 138 -7.08 2.20 20.08
C ASP A 138 -7.52 2.21 18.60
N ILE A 139 -6.57 1.96 17.69
CA ILE A 139 -6.81 1.98 16.26
C ILE A 139 -6.60 0.56 15.74
N ARG A 140 -7.67 -0.01 15.19
CA ARG A 140 -7.70 -1.38 14.65
C ARG A 140 -6.72 -1.60 13.47
N TYR A 141 -6.19 -0.52 12.88
CA TYR A 141 -5.19 -0.53 11.80
C TYR A 141 -4.20 0.65 11.94
N PRO A 142 -3.19 0.58 12.83
CA PRO A 142 -2.29 1.70 13.11
C PRO A 142 -1.45 2.08 11.88
N SER A 143 -0.93 1.10 11.14
CA SER A 143 -0.19 1.36 9.90
C SER A 143 -1.04 1.95 8.80
N LEU A 144 -2.26 1.45 8.58
CA LEU A 144 -3.16 2.02 7.56
C LEU A 144 -3.50 3.48 7.88
N THR A 145 -3.71 3.78 9.16
CA THR A 145 -3.95 5.14 9.63
C THR A 145 -2.79 6.06 9.30
N PHE A 146 -1.59 5.61 9.64
CA PHE A 146 -0.36 6.34 9.36
C PHE A 146 -0.15 6.54 7.86
N ILE A 147 -0.43 5.53 7.02
CA ILE A 147 -0.34 5.62 5.56
C ILE A 147 -1.29 6.70 5.04
N LEU A 148 -2.56 6.67 5.45
CA LEU A 148 -3.56 7.63 4.99
C LEU A 148 -3.18 9.07 5.38
N GLN A 149 -2.61 9.27 6.57
CA GLN A 149 -2.07 10.55 7.01
C GLN A 149 -0.82 10.97 6.22
N ASP A 150 0.11 10.04 5.95
CA ASP A 150 1.34 10.29 5.20
C ASP A 150 1.05 10.66 3.73
N MET A 151 -0.06 10.16 3.16
CA MET A 151 -0.54 10.54 1.82
C MET A 151 -1.21 11.92 1.76
N ASN A 152 -1.49 12.55 2.91
CA ASN A 152 -2.11 13.88 3.02
C ASN A 152 -3.42 14.03 2.19
N LEU A 153 -4.30 13.03 2.29
CA LEU A 153 -5.56 12.98 1.55
C LEU A 153 -6.64 13.84 2.21
N VAL A 154 -7.38 14.62 1.42
CA VAL A 154 -8.50 15.46 1.91
C VAL A 154 -9.85 14.98 1.37
N LYS A 155 -9.89 14.56 0.09
CA LYS A 155 -11.08 14.02 -0.58
C LYS A 155 -10.69 12.81 -1.41
N ILE A 156 -11.50 11.75 -1.38
CA ILE A 156 -11.19 10.51 -2.11
C ILE A 156 -12.43 9.85 -2.72
N LYS A 157 -12.20 9.12 -3.81
CA LYS A 157 -13.13 8.09 -4.32
C LYS A 157 -12.67 6.74 -3.76
N LEU A 158 -13.33 6.26 -2.72
CA LEU A 158 -12.90 5.09 -1.97
C LEU A 158 -13.48 3.81 -2.57
N ILE A 159 -12.61 2.85 -2.85
CA ILE A 159 -13.00 1.50 -3.25
C ILE A 159 -12.53 0.54 -2.15
N THR A 160 -13.47 -0.04 -1.41
CA THR A 160 -13.19 -1.05 -0.39
C THR A 160 -14.47 -1.78 0.01
N ASN A 161 -14.37 -3.07 0.30
CA ASN A 161 -15.46 -3.88 0.87
C ASN A 161 -15.46 -3.89 2.41
N ASN A 162 -14.43 -3.32 3.06
CA ASN A 162 -14.27 -3.38 4.50
C ASN A 162 -14.89 -2.15 5.17
N VAL A 163 -16.03 -2.34 5.82
CA VAL A 163 -16.75 -1.28 6.55
C VAL A 163 -15.87 -0.59 7.60
N LYS A 164 -14.95 -1.32 8.25
CA LYS A 164 -14.04 -0.74 9.26
C LYS A 164 -13.02 0.22 8.64
N ILE A 165 -12.66 0.02 7.36
CA ILE A 165 -11.77 0.95 6.63
C ILE A 165 -12.54 2.22 6.27
N VAL A 166 -13.81 2.10 5.91
CA VAL A 166 -14.68 3.26 5.67
C VAL A 166 -14.77 4.11 6.94
N GLU A 167 -15.09 3.50 8.09
CA GLU A 167 -15.12 4.17 9.39
C GLU A 167 -13.79 4.84 9.72
N LEU A 168 -12.67 4.17 9.48
CA LEU A 168 -11.33 4.71 9.73
C LEU A 168 -11.06 5.96 8.88
N VAL A 169 -11.36 5.92 7.57
CA VAL A 169 -11.18 7.05 6.66
C VAL A 169 -12.00 8.26 7.11
N GLU A 170 -13.24 8.03 7.52
CA GLU A 170 -14.13 9.08 8.03
C GLU A 170 -13.62 9.66 9.36
N GLN A 171 -13.12 8.83 10.27
CA GLN A 171 -12.51 9.25 11.55
C GLN A 171 -11.25 10.11 11.34
N LEU A 172 -10.53 9.91 10.24
CA LEU A 172 -9.37 10.73 9.87
C LEU A 172 -9.76 12.07 9.23
N GLY A 173 -11.06 12.35 9.07
CA GLY A 173 -11.56 13.58 8.47
C GLY A 173 -11.42 13.62 6.94
N ILE A 174 -11.14 12.47 6.30
CA ILE A 174 -11.02 12.38 4.84
C ILE A 174 -12.42 12.27 4.25
N LYS A 175 -12.79 13.19 3.36
CA LYS A 175 -14.13 13.20 2.76
C LYS A 175 -14.24 12.16 1.64
N ILE A 176 -15.10 11.16 1.84
CA ILE A 176 -15.45 10.18 0.80
C ILE A 176 -16.50 10.80 -0.12
N ILE A 177 -16.12 11.13 -1.36
CA ILE A 177 -17.04 11.72 -2.35
C ILE A 177 -17.77 10.67 -3.19
N GLN A 178 -17.20 9.48 -3.28
CA GLN A 178 -17.75 8.33 -3.98
C GLN A 178 -17.26 7.06 -3.30
N LYS A 179 -18.14 6.07 -3.16
CA LYS A 179 -17.81 4.77 -2.59
C LYS A 179 -18.21 3.64 -3.53
N ALA A 180 -17.33 2.66 -3.72
CA ALA A 180 -17.64 1.39 -4.35
C ALA A 180 -17.12 0.21 -3.50
N SER A 181 -17.82 -0.92 -3.53
CA SER A 181 -17.41 -2.11 -2.76
C SER A 181 -16.38 -2.98 -3.51
N SER A 182 -16.34 -2.88 -4.83
CA SER A 182 -15.43 -3.64 -5.69
C SER A 182 -15.06 -2.83 -6.94
N ILE A 183 -13.97 -3.21 -7.60
CA ILE A 183 -13.61 -2.66 -8.91
C ILE A 183 -14.53 -3.28 -9.96
N SER A 184 -15.31 -2.43 -10.64
CA SER A 184 -16.15 -2.82 -11.79
C SER A 184 -15.49 -2.46 -13.12
N PHE A 185 -16.03 -3.00 -14.22
CA PHE A 185 -15.55 -2.73 -15.59
C PHE A 185 -15.55 -1.25 -15.97
N GLU A 186 -16.38 -0.42 -15.34
CA GLU A 186 -16.41 1.03 -15.54
C GLU A 186 -15.08 1.71 -15.16
N TYR A 187 -14.30 1.06 -14.30
CA TYR A 187 -13.00 1.51 -13.84
C TYR A 187 -11.81 0.88 -14.60
N SER A 188 -12.08 -0.07 -15.50
CA SER A 188 -11.08 -0.83 -16.29
C SER A 188 -10.69 -0.16 -17.61
#